data_AF-A0A7S2RCQ0-F1
#
_entry.id   AF-A0A7S2RCQ0-F1
#
_cell.length_a   1.000
_cell.length_b   1.000
_cell.length_c   1.000
_cell.angle_alpha   90.00
_cell.angle_beta   90.00
_cell.angle_gamma   90.00
#
_symmetry.space_group_name_H-M   'P 1'
#
loop_
_entity.id
_entity.type
_entity.pdbx_description
1 polymer ?
#
loop_
_entity_poly.entity_id
_entity_poly.type
_entity_poly.pdbx_seq_one_letter_code
_entity_poly.pdbx_strand_id
1 'polypeptide(L)'
;MMASRAAGIFELFYVSIILLIFCCNEVMAWQSSSSSSSNHRMVKTTSLPTFIIGTTGHHHPSDDPEILPSSRRQFLFQTTKMATTVATASVMLPHQACNAAAPGMTAESARGQWKQASTVLDDLLQNWSTEKWAEEVGGGDAIRRELGTQGITSPLYQIEKAFKALRDSEYVDDFIEFQETTEEFMDGLFRADSLAASSNNKTGSGKQTPPAVFIEQSRVEVVKMQSLAKKLNAMVK
;
A
#
# COMPACT_ATOMS: atom_id res chain seq x y z
N MET A 1 -25.76 49.56 -4.06
CA MET A 1 -25.54 48.79 -5.30
C MET A 1 -24.62 47.60 -5.00
N MET A 2 -25.17 46.49 -4.51
CA MET A 2 -24.42 45.23 -4.31
C MET A 2 -25.37 44.06 -4.51
N ALA A 3 -25.48 43.58 -5.76
CA ALA A 3 -26.15 42.33 -6.09
C ALA A 3 -25.67 41.90 -7.48
N SER A 4 -24.52 41.22 -7.58
CA SER A 4 -24.17 40.39 -8.73
C SER A 4 -22.86 39.65 -8.47
N ARG A 5 -22.92 38.44 -7.88
CA ARG A 5 -21.80 37.46 -7.85
C ARG A 5 -22.18 36.13 -7.18
N ALA A 6 -23.26 35.49 -7.64
CA ALA A 6 -23.66 34.16 -7.11
C ALA A 6 -23.91 33.09 -8.19
N ALA A 7 -23.77 33.40 -9.48
CA ALA A 7 -24.17 32.48 -10.55
C ALA A 7 -23.07 31.50 -11.04
N GLY A 8 -21.84 31.57 -10.52
CA GLY A 8 -20.70 30.83 -11.10
C GLY A 8 -20.45 29.42 -10.53
N ILE A 9 -21.00 29.09 -9.36
CA ILE A 9 -20.61 27.87 -8.63
C ILE A 9 -21.51 26.68 -8.98
N PHE A 10 -22.75 26.91 -9.40
CA PHE A 10 -23.70 25.81 -9.67
C PHE A 10 -23.41 25.02 -10.96
N GLU A 11 -22.81 25.64 -11.98
CA GLU A 11 -22.54 24.98 -13.27
C GLU A 11 -21.43 23.91 -13.18
N LEU A 12 -20.44 24.09 -12.29
CA LEU A 12 -19.34 23.12 -12.15
C LEU A 12 -19.77 21.84 -11.43
N PHE A 13 -20.75 21.91 -10.52
CA PHE A 13 -21.29 20.71 -9.87
C PHE A 13 -22.17 19.89 -10.80
N TYR A 14 -22.87 20.53 -11.73
CA TYR A 14 -23.81 19.85 -12.64
C TYR A 14 -23.08 18.97 -13.67
N VAL A 15 -21.96 19.44 -14.22
CA VAL A 15 -21.15 18.67 -15.18
C VAL A 15 -20.49 17.45 -14.52
N SER A 16 -20.05 17.57 -13.26
CA SER A 16 -19.44 16.46 -12.51
C SER A 16 -20.44 15.33 -12.20
N ILE A 17 -21.69 15.69 -11.85
CA ILE A 17 -22.75 14.72 -11.57
C ILE A 17 -23.17 13.97 -12.85
N ILE A 18 -23.23 14.63 -14.01
CA ILE A 18 -23.57 13.97 -15.28
C ILE A 18 -22.48 12.97 -15.69
N LEU A 19 -21.20 13.28 -15.44
CA LEU A 19 -20.08 12.38 -15.73
C LEU A 19 -20.08 11.12 -14.85
N LEU A 20 -20.47 11.27 -13.57
CA LEU A 20 -20.65 10.14 -12.64
C LEU A 20 -21.81 9.22 -13.05
N ILE A 21 -22.92 9.79 -13.54
CA ILE A 21 -24.07 8.99 -14.02
C ILE A 21 -23.72 8.20 -15.29
N PHE A 22 -22.93 8.77 -16.19
CA PHE A 22 -22.52 8.08 -17.42
C PHE A 22 -21.58 6.89 -17.12
N CYS A 23 -20.65 7.04 -16.16
CA CYS A 23 -19.79 5.94 -15.73
C CYS A 23 -20.55 4.78 -15.07
N CYS A 24 -21.65 5.05 -14.35
CA CYS A 24 -22.44 3.98 -13.71
C CYS A 24 -23.21 3.11 -14.71
N ASN A 25 -23.66 3.68 -15.84
CA ASN A 25 -24.43 2.92 -16.82
C ASN A 25 -23.57 1.96 -17.66
N GLU A 26 -22.29 2.28 -17.89
CA GLU A 26 -21.41 1.43 -18.70
C GLU A 26 -20.95 0.17 -17.95
N VAL A 27 -20.84 0.25 -16.61
CA VAL A 27 -20.48 -0.90 -15.76
C VAL A 27 -21.63 -1.91 -15.63
N MET A 28 -22.88 -1.45 -15.63
CA MET A 28 -24.06 -2.33 -15.58
C MET A 28 -24.25 -3.15 -16.86
N ALA A 29 -23.83 -2.63 -18.02
CA ALA A 29 -23.94 -3.35 -19.30
C ALA A 29 -22.99 -4.55 -19.41
N TRP A 30 -21.92 -4.59 -18.62
CA TRP A 30 -20.92 -5.67 -18.68
C TRP A 30 -21.33 -6.92 -17.88
N GLN A 31 -22.10 -6.76 -16.79
CA GLN A 31 -22.53 -7.90 -15.96
C GLN A 31 -23.64 -8.76 -16.58
N SER A 32 -24.43 -8.24 -17.53
CA SER A 32 -25.49 -9.03 -18.17
C SER A 32 -25.00 -10.03 -19.22
N SER A 33 -23.71 -10.03 -19.60
CA SER A 33 -23.20 -10.89 -20.69
C SER A 33 -22.57 -12.23 -20.24
N SER A 34 -22.46 -12.52 -18.94
CA SER A 34 -21.69 -13.68 -18.44
C SER A 34 -22.50 -14.89 -17.97
N SER A 35 -23.83 -14.88 -18.08
CA SER A 35 -24.68 -15.99 -17.62
C SER A 35 -25.33 -16.77 -18.77
N SER A 36 -24.57 -17.64 -19.44
CA SER A 36 -25.12 -18.77 -20.21
C SER A 36 -24.04 -19.80 -20.56
N SER A 37 -24.04 -20.93 -19.83
CA SER A 37 -23.73 -22.30 -20.31
C SER A 37 -23.64 -23.24 -19.09
N SER A 38 -24.73 -23.81 -18.60
CA SER A 38 -25.40 -25.06 -19.02
C SER A 38 -24.59 -26.35 -18.79
N ASN A 39 -24.87 -26.97 -17.64
CA ASN A 39 -25.06 -28.41 -17.35
C ASN A 39 -24.57 -29.44 -18.40
N HIS A 40 -23.76 -30.42 -17.96
CA HIS A 40 -24.18 -31.84 -17.91
C HIS A 40 -23.14 -32.80 -17.30
N ARG A 41 -23.68 -33.78 -16.55
CA ARG A 41 -23.28 -35.21 -16.48
C ARG A 41 -22.39 -35.71 -15.33
N MET A 42 -23.11 -36.05 -14.26
CA MET A 42 -23.01 -37.23 -13.40
C MET A 42 -22.29 -38.46 -14.03
N VAL A 43 -21.25 -38.98 -13.37
CA VAL A 43 -20.87 -40.40 -13.40
C VAL A 43 -20.53 -40.84 -11.98
N LYS A 44 -21.21 -41.89 -11.54
CA LYS A 44 -21.12 -42.58 -10.26
C LYS A 44 -20.29 -43.83 -10.49
N THR A 45 -19.18 -44.02 -9.79
CA THR A 45 -18.51 -45.32 -9.71
C THR A 45 -18.04 -45.61 -8.30
N THR A 46 -18.58 -46.72 -7.82
CA THR A 46 -18.36 -47.42 -6.56
C THR A 46 -17.09 -48.26 -6.63
N SER A 47 -16.22 -48.21 -5.62
CA SER A 47 -15.39 -49.36 -5.21
C SER A 47 -14.86 -49.17 -3.79
N LEU A 48 -15.11 -50.18 -2.94
CA LEU A 48 -14.73 -50.28 -1.53
C LEU A 48 -13.26 -50.79 -1.36
N PRO A 49 -12.78 -51.25 -0.18
CA PRO A 49 -11.69 -50.61 0.55
C PRO A 49 -10.44 -51.50 0.61
N THR A 50 -9.30 -50.97 1.07
CA THR A 50 -8.21 -51.82 1.57
C THR A 50 -7.53 -51.15 2.74
N PHE A 51 -7.61 -51.83 3.88
CA PHE A 51 -7.01 -51.51 5.15
C PHE A 51 -5.81 -52.47 5.31
N ILE A 52 -4.59 -51.97 5.46
CA ILE A 52 -3.47 -52.77 5.98
C ILE A 52 -2.78 -51.96 7.07
N ILE A 53 -2.84 -52.52 8.28
CA ILE A 53 -1.99 -52.18 9.42
C ILE A 53 -0.67 -52.94 9.24
N GLY A 54 0.46 -52.25 9.45
CA GLY A 54 1.78 -52.87 9.60
C GLY A 54 2.64 -52.04 10.54
N THR A 55 2.93 -52.60 11.72
CA THR A 55 3.73 -52.04 12.82
C THR A 55 5.20 -52.47 12.74
N THR A 56 6.04 -51.87 13.61
CA THR A 56 7.45 -52.22 13.99
C THR A 56 8.51 -51.81 12.95
N GLY A 57 9.58 -51.07 13.23
CA GLY A 57 10.30 -50.74 14.47
C GLY A 57 11.75 -51.23 14.33
N HIS A 58 12.75 -50.33 14.23
CA HIS A 58 14.13 -50.60 14.69
C HIS A 58 15.08 -49.39 14.59
N HIS A 59 15.85 -49.23 15.67
CA HIS A 59 17.08 -48.47 15.89
C HIS A 59 18.11 -48.44 14.73
N HIS A 60 18.81 -47.32 14.54
CA HIS A 60 20.21 -47.13 14.99
C HIS A 60 20.71 -45.69 14.67
N PRO A 61 21.44 -45.02 15.59
CA PRO A 61 22.10 -43.71 15.37
C PRO A 61 23.58 -43.88 14.99
N SER A 62 24.10 -43.07 14.07
CA SER A 62 25.55 -42.92 13.86
C SER A 62 25.87 -41.53 13.30
N ASP A 63 26.40 -40.70 14.19
CA ASP A 63 27.64 -39.92 14.07
C ASP A 63 27.86 -38.97 12.87
N ASP A 64 27.91 -37.69 13.24
CA ASP A 64 28.57 -36.49 12.68
C ASP A 64 29.99 -36.71 12.07
N PRO A 65 30.73 -35.66 11.64
CA PRO A 65 30.44 -34.46 10.82
C PRO A 65 31.46 -34.27 9.67
N GLU A 66 31.07 -33.76 8.50
CA GLU A 66 32.03 -33.36 7.45
C GLU A 66 32.00 -31.85 7.13
N ILE A 67 32.84 -31.13 7.89
CA ILE A 67 33.88 -30.19 7.45
C ILE A 67 33.60 -29.37 6.16
N LEU A 68 33.40 -28.07 6.36
CA LEU A 68 33.50 -26.98 5.37
C LEU A 68 34.85 -26.96 4.64
N PRO A 69 34.86 -26.54 3.36
CA PRO A 69 35.91 -25.63 2.91
C PRO A 69 35.36 -24.35 2.28
N SER A 70 35.67 -23.23 2.97
CA SER A 70 36.37 -22.06 2.44
C SER A 70 36.25 -21.76 0.93
N SER A 71 35.60 -20.65 0.59
CA SER A 71 36.12 -19.77 -0.46
C SER A 71 35.89 -18.30 -0.12
N ARG A 72 36.82 -17.79 0.69
CA ARG A 72 36.97 -16.39 1.05
C ARG A 72 37.69 -15.67 -0.11
N ARG A 73 36.94 -15.21 -1.12
CA ARG A 73 37.50 -14.33 -2.15
C ARG A 73 37.63 -12.91 -1.61
N GLN A 74 38.86 -12.64 -1.16
CA GLN A 74 39.43 -11.32 -0.96
C GLN A 74 39.51 -10.60 -2.31
N PHE A 75 38.96 -9.38 -2.40
CA PHE A 75 39.43 -8.43 -3.40
C PHE A 75 40.12 -7.27 -2.69
N LEU A 76 41.44 -7.28 -2.87
CA LEU A 76 42.37 -6.24 -2.46
C LEU A 76 42.16 -4.96 -3.26
N PHE A 77 42.17 -3.84 -2.52
CA PHE A 77 42.90 -2.61 -2.79
C PHE A 77 43.13 -2.19 -4.25
N GLN A 78 42.53 -1.06 -4.64
CA GLN A 78 43.29 -0.02 -5.34
C GLN A 78 42.98 1.34 -4.72
N THR A 79 44.02 1.87 -4.08
CA THR A 79 44.15 3.25 -3.64
C THR A 79 44.65 4.08 -4.82
N THR A 80 44.02 5.23 -5.07
CA THR A 80 44.64 6.27 -5.90
C THR A 80 44.55 7.59 -5.15
N LYS A 81 45.72 8.04 -4.71
CA LYS A 81 45.98 9.35 -4.13
C LYS A 81 46.10 10.40 -5.25
N MET A 82 46.11 11.66 -4.82
CA MET A 82 46.48 12.91 -5.49
C MET A 82 45.30 13.70 -6.04
N ALA A 83 44.95 14.83 -5.41
CA ALA A 83 45.67 16.09 -5.60
C ALA A 83 45.05 17.20 -4.73
N THR A 84 45.89 17.74 -3.85
CA THR A 84 45.69 18.96 -3.07
C THR A 84 45.56 20.16 -4.00
N THR A 85 44.49 20.94 -3.87
CA THR A 85 44.46 22.35 -4.25
C THR A 85 44.01 23.18 -3.05
N VAL A 86 44.94 23.99 -2.55
CA VAL A 86 44.69 25.04 -1.56
C VAL A 86 44.19 26.25 -2.34
N ALA A 87 43.00 26.73 -2.02
CA ALA A 87 42.53 28.05 -2.43
C ALA A 87 41.80 28.72 -1.25
N THR A 88 42.53 29.66 -0.64
CA THR A 88 42.10 30.93 -0.02
C THR A 88 40.63 31.10 0.39
N ALA A 89 40.48 31.37 1.69
CA ALA A 89 39.27 31.82 2.37
C ALA A 89 38.63 33.05 1.72
N SER A 90 37.30 33.00 1.56
CA SER A 90 36.42 34.16 1.52
C SER A 90 35.33 33.95 2.56
N VAL A 91 35.38 34.75 3.62
CA VAL A 91 34.31 34.86 4.60
C VAL A 91 33.15 35.60 3.93
N MET A 92 32.09 34.89 3.59
CA MET A 92 30.78 35.48 3.33
C MET A 92 29.74 34.72 4.17
N LEU A 93 28.94 35.49 4.89
CA LEU A 93 27.88 35.04 5.78
C LEU A 93 26.87 34.14 5.03
N PRO A 94 26.16 33.23 5.75
CA PRO A 94 25.10 32.43 5.17
C PRO A 94 23.88 33.32 4.88
N HIS A 95 23.84 33.93 3.70
CA HIS A 95 22.57 34.36 3.13
C HIS A 95 21.93 33.11 2.52
N GLN A 96 21.07 32.50 3.34
CA GLN A 96 19.87 31.76 2.96
C GLN A 96 19.84 31.37 1.48
N ALA A 97 20.30 30.14 1.20
CA ALA A 97 19.90 29.49 -0.04
C ALA A 97 18.38 29.37 0.01
N CYS A 98 17.70 30.28 -0.68
CA CYS A 98 16.43 29.96 -1.27
C CYS A 98 16.69 28.75 -2.16
N ASN A 99 16.43 27.56 -1.62
CA ASN A 99 16.10 26.40 -2.42
C ASN A 99 14.93 26.88 -3.30
N ALA A 100 15.24 27.32 -4.51
CA ALA A 100 14.29 27.43 -5.58
C ALA A 100 13.82 26.00 -5.83
N ALA A 101 12.82 25.58 -5.06
CA ALA A 101 12.19 24.29 -5.20
C ALA A 101 11.69 24.21 -6.65
N ALA A 102 12.14 23.19 -7.37
CA ALA A 102 11.44 22.72 -8.55
C ALA A 102 9.93 22.63 -8.25
N PRO A 103 9.02 22.76 -9.23
CA PRO A 103 7.59 22.70 -8.99
C PRO A 103 7.23 21.32 -8.42
N GLY A 104 7.20 21.26 -7.10
CA GLY A 104 6.92 20.11 -6.28
C GLY A 104 5.75 20.46 -5.37
N MET A 105 5.17 19.43 -4.76
CA MET A 105 4.07 19.59 -3.81
C MET A 105 4.43 20.60 -2.72
N THR A 106 3.60 21.62 -2.53
CA THR A 106 3.78 22.59 -1.45
C THR A 106 3.40 21.97 -0.10
N ALA A 107 3.93 22.51 1.00
CA ALA A 107 3.62 22.04 2.35
C ALA A 107 2.12 22.10 2.66
N GLU A 108 1.43 23.16 2.24
CA GLU A 108 -0.02 23.32 2.40
C GLU A 108 -0.80 22.25 1.62
N SER A 109 -0.40 21.98 0.37
CA SER A 109 -1.02 20.95 -0.46
C SER A 109 -0.78 19.57 0.14
N ALA A 110 0.43 19.31 0.64
CA ALA A 110 0.79 18.06 1.29
C ALA A 110 -0.01 17.83 2.56
N ARG A 111 -0.19 18.88 3.38
CA ARG A 111 -1.04 18.85 4.57
C ARG A 111 -2.51 18.57 4.22
N GLY A 112 -3.01 19.19 3.15
CA GLY A 112 -4.36 18.94 2.63
C GLY A 112 -4.54 17.48 2.20
N GLN A 113 -3.59 16.94 1.44
CA GLN A 113 -3.60 15.54 1.01
C GLN A 113 -3.52 14.59 2.22
N TRP A 114 -2.63 14.86 3.17
CA TRP A 114 -2.49 14.03 4.38
C TRP A 114 -3.78 13.97 5.20
N LYS A 115 -4.46 15.11 5.40
CA LYS A 115 -5.77 15.13 6.09
C LYS A 115 -6.78 14.23 5.39
N GLN A 116 -6.90 14.36 4.06
CA GLN A 116 -7.80 13.50 3.28
C GLN A 116 -7.39 12.02 3.35
N ALA A 117 -6.10 11.71 3.28
CA ALA A 117 -5.58 10.35 3.39
C ALA A 117 -5.91 9.72 4.76
N SER A 118 -5.83 10.49 5.85
CA SER A 118 -6.22 10.01 7.17
C SER A 118 -7.71 9.68 7.26
N THR A 119 -8.58 10.49 6.64
CA THR A 119 -10.02 10.22 6.55
C THR A 119 -10.32 8.97 5.73
N VAL A 120 -9.60 8.74 4.63
CA VAL A 120 -9.75 7.52 3.82
C VAL A 120 -9.47 6.26 4.62
N LEU A 121 -8.50 6.28 5.54
CA LEU A 121 -8.24 5.12 6.42
C LEU A 121 -9.40 4.87 7.39
N ASP A 122 -9.99 5.93 7.94
CA ASP A 122 -11.17 5.84 8.80
C ASP A 122 -12.38 5.28 8.02
N ASP A 123 -12.64 5.82 6.83
CA ASP A 123 -13.72 5.39 5.94
C ASP A 123 -13.53 3.93 5.48
N LEU A 124 -12.29 3.56 5.14
CA LEU A 124 -11.94 2.20 4.74
C LEU A 124 -12.24 1.21 5.87
N LEU A 125 -11.83 1.51 7.10
CA LEU A 125 -12.09 0.66 8.27
C LEU A 125 -13.57 0.62 8.66
N GLN A 126 -14.27 1.75 8.57
CA GLN A 126 -15.71 1.82 8.85
C GLN A 126 -16.51 0.96 7.87
N ASN A 127 -16.13 0.98 6.60
CA ASN A 127 -16.82 0.24 5.55
C ASN A 127 -16.34 -1.21 5.41
N TRP A 128 -15.34 -1.65 6.18
CA TRP A 128 -14.67 -2.95 5.99
C TRP A 128 -15.61 -4.16 6.07
N SER A 129 -16.70 -4.06 6.82
CA SER A 129 -17.70 -5.14 6.98
C SER A 129 -18.80 -5.14 5.90
N THR A 130 -18.70 -4.32 4.86
CA THR A 130 -19.67 -4.29 3.76
C THR A 130 -19.39 -5.37 2.71
N GLU A 131 -20.42 -5.73 1.94
CA GLU A 131 -20.33 -6.73 0.86
C GLU A 131 -19.22 -6.41 -0.18
N LYS A 132 -18.84 -5.13 -0.32
CA LYS A 132 -17.75 -4.64 -1.19
C LYS A 132 -16.42 -5.38 -0.99
N TRP A 133 -16.18 -5.92 0.21
CA TRP A 133 -14.92 -6.58 0.60
C TRP A 133 -15.08 -8.09 0.77
N ALA A 134 -16.31 -8.57 0.87
CA ALA A 134 -16.65 -9.95 1.18
C ALA A 134 -16.64 -10.87 -0.06
N GLU A 135 -16.35 -10.34 -1.25
CA GLU A 135 -16.19 -11.16 -2.45
C GLU A 135 -15.04 -12.16 -2.26
N GLU A 136 -15.32 -13.46 -2.42
CA GLU A 136 -14.33 -14.54 -2.25
C GLU A 136 -13.09 -14.37 -3.15
N VAL A 137 -13.19 -13.61 -4.24
CA VAL A 137 -12.06 -13.25 -5.13
C VAL A 137 -12.26 -11.82 -5.64
N GLY A 138 -11.24 -10.96 -5.48
CA GLY A 138 -11.25 -9.59 -6.03
C GLY A 138 -11.46 -8.48 -5.00
N GLY A 139 -11.86 -8.80 -3.77
CA GLY A 139 -11.95 -7.83 -2.66
C GLY A 139 -10.63 -7.11 -2.37
N GLY A 140 -9.49 -7.76 -2.66
CA GLY A 140 -8.16 -7.17 -2.54
C GLY A 140 -7.94 -5.93 -3.41
N ASP A 141 -8.38 -5.95 -4.67
CA ASP A 141 -8.20 -4.79 -5.56
C ASP A 141 -9.00 -3.57 -5.12
N ALA A 142 -10.17 -3.79 -4.50
CA ALA A 142 -10.89 -2.70 -3.88
C ALA A 142 -10.03 -2.05 -2.77
N ILE A 143 -9.33 -2.84 -1.96
CA ILE A 143 -8.57 -2.32 -0.81
C ILE A 143 -7.41 -1.51 -1.34
N ARG A 144 -6.71 -2.05 -2.33
CA ARG A 144 -5.57 -1.42 -3.00
C ARG A 144 -5.94 -0.10 -3.68
N ARG A 145 -7.18 0.02 -4.19
CA ARG A 145 -7.70 1.29 -4.71
C ARG A 145 -7.83 2.35 -3.62
N GLU A 146 -8.39 2.01 -2.46
CA GLU A 146 -8.50 2.95 -1.33
C GLU A 146 -7.12 3.27 -0.74
N LEU A 147 -6.21 2.29 -0.66
CA LEU A 147 -4.82 2.48 -0.23
C LEU A 147 -3.97 3.29 -1.23
N GLY A 148 -4.50 3.60 -2.42
CA GLY A 148 -3.79 4.37 -3.44
C GLY A 148 -2.60 3.64 -4.07
N THR A 149 -2.52 2.32 -3.89
CA THR A 149 -1.52 1.45 -4.55
C THR A 149 -2.02 0.90 -5.88
N GLN A 150 -3.34 0.95 -6.11
CA GLN A 150 -3.99 0.64 -7.38
C GLN A 150 -4.76 1.87 -7.90
N GLY A 151 -4.25 2.51 -8.94
CA GLY A 151 -4.85 3.73 -9.49
C GLY A 151 -4.29 5.01 -8.86
N ILE A 152 -4.94 6.15 -9.14
CA ILE A 152 -4.44 7.50 -8.81
C ILE A 152 -5.46 8.37 -8.07
N THR A 153 -6.64 7.82 -7.78
CA THR A 153 -7.79 8.58 -7.25
C THR A 153 -7.77 8.73 -5.75
N SER A 154 -7.12 7.80 -5.05
CA SER A 154 -7.02 7.86 -3.59
C SER A 154 -6.06 8.97 -3.16
N PRO A 155 -6.40 9.75 -2.13
CA PRO A 155 -5.48 10.65 -1.43
C PRO A 155 -4.20 9.99 -0.91
N LEU A 156 -4.18 8.66 -0.73
CA LEU A 156 -2.96 7.91 -0.37
C LEU A 156 -2.00 7.69 -1.55
N TYR A 157 -2.43 7.99 -2.78
CA TYR A 157 -1.57 7.90 -3.96
C TYR A 157 -0.36 8.84 -3.82
N GLN A 158 0.85 8.27 -3.94
CA GLN A 158 2.11 8.99 -3.79
C GLN A 158 2.24 9.79 -2.47
N ILE A 159 1.67 9.27 -1.37
CA ILE A 159 1.69 9.95 -0.06
C ILE A 159 3.11 10.22 0.45
N GLU A 160 4.11 9.45 0.00
CA GLU A 160 5.54 9.70 0.24
C GLU A 160 5.98 11.13 -0.16
N LYS A 161 5.39 11.69 -1.23
CA LYS A 161 5.70 13.05 -1.69
C LYS A 161 5.13 14.09 -0.74
N ALA A 162 3.95 13.83 -0.19
CA ALA A 162 3.35 14.68 0.82
C ALA A 162 4.19 14.67 2.09
N PHE A 163 4.60 13.49 2.56
CA PHE A 163 5.47 13.40 3.74
C PHE A 163 6.81 14.11 3.53
N LYS A 164 7.44 13.95 2.36
CA LYS A 164 8.67 14.68 2.03
C LYS A 164 8.49 16.20 2.07
N ALA A 165 7.36 16.71 1.56
CA ALA A 165 7.06 18.14 1.59
C ALA A 165 6.73 18.66 3.00
N LEU A 166 6.08 17.84 3.84
CA LEU A 166 5.77 18.17 5.24
C LEU A 166 7.01 18.16 6.12
N ARG A 167 7.91 17.20 5.90
CA ARG A 167 9.15 17.01 6.66
C ARG A 167 10.01 18.27 6.70
N ASP A 168 10.11 18.98 5.57
CA ASP A 168 10.96 20.17 5.43
C ASP A 168 10.17 21.48 5.70
N SER A 169 8.97 21.38 6.29
CA SER A 169 8.05 22.51 6.50
C SER A 169 7.92 22.94 7.96
N GLU A 170 7.35 24.14 8.16
CA GLU A 170 7.03 24.69 9.48
C GLU A 170 5.88 23.98 10.22
N TYR A 171 5.18 23.05 9.56
CA TYR A 171 4.07 22.30 10.17
C TYR A 171 4.54 21.14 11.06
N VAL A 172 5.84 20.79 11.02
CA VAL A 172 6.43 19.67 11.78
C VAL A 172 7.52 20.22 12.70
N ASP A 173 7.33 20.07 14.01
CA ASP A 173 8.32 20.53 15.01
C ASP A 173 9.38 19.45 15.30
N ASP A 174 8.95 18.20 15.52
CA ASP A 174 9.84 17.06 15.79
C ASP A 174 10.08 16.25 14.53
N PHE A 175 11.14 16.64 13.80
CA PHE A 175 11.54 15.98 12.56
C PHE A 175 11.85 14.50 12.75
N ILE A 176 12.53 14.11 13.83
CA ILE A 176 13.00 12.74 14.02
C ILE A 176 11.80 11.83 14.27
N GLU A 177 10.93 12.22 15.21
CA GLU A 177 9.74 11.44 15.52
C GLU A 177 8.79 11.36 14.33
N PHE A 178 8.65 12.47 13.57
CA PHE A 178 7.86 12.49 12.34
C PHE A 178 8.40 11.54 11.28
N GLN A 179 9.71 11.54 11.04
CA GLN A 179 10.35 10.69 10.04
C GLN A 179 10.19 9.20 10.42
N GLU A 180 10.48 8.83 11.66
CA GLU A 180 10.32 7.45 12.15
C GLU A 180 8.87 6.97 12.05
N THR A 181 7.91 7.81 12.46
CA THR A 181 6.48 7.47 12.39
C THR A 181 6.00 7.36 10.93
N THR A 182 6.54 8.19 10.04
CA THR A 182 6.25 8.14 8.60
C THR A 182 6.79 6.85 7.97
N GLU A 183 8.01 6.46 8.31
CA GLU A 183 8.62 5.21 7.82
C GLU A 183 7.79 4.00 8.27
N GLU A 184 7.39 3.97 9.55
CA GLU A 184 6.53 2.91 10.07
C GLU A 184 5.16 2.88 9.38
N PHE A 185 4.60 4.04 9.06
CA PHE A 185 3.36 4.17 8.31
C PHE A 185 3.48 3.61 6.89
N MET A 186 4.57 3.96 6.17
CA MET A 186 4.82 3.48 4.81
C MET A 186 5.04 1.96 4.78
N ASP A 187 5.77 1.44 5.77
CA ASP A 187 5.94 0.01 5.95
C ASP A 187 4.59 -0.71 6.18
N GLY A 188 3.71 -0.12 6.99
CA GLY A 188 2.33 -0.59 7.18
C GLY A 188 1.53 -0.60 5.87
N LEU A 189 1.62 0.47 5.09
CA LEU A 189 0.97 0.60 3.77
C LEU A 189 1.40 -0.52 2.82
N PHE A 190 2.71 -0.77 2.70
CA PHE A 190 3.23 -1.82 1.81
C PHE A 190 2.86 -3.23 2.27
N ARG A 191 2.84 -3.49 3.59
CA ARG A 191 2.35 -4.76 4.13
C ARG A 191 0.86 -4.95 3.85
N ALA A 192 0.05 -3.93 4.10
CA ALA A 192 -1.39 -3.96 3.85
C ALA A 192 -1.71 -4.22 2.36
N ASP A 193 -1.01 -3.54 1.45
CA ASP A 193 -1.13 -3.74 0.00
C ASP A 193 -0.71 -5.14 -0.43
N SER A 194 0.42 -5.65 0.06
CA SER A 194 0.90 -7.00 -0.28
C SER A 194 -0.09 -8.09 0.14
N LEU A 195 -0.69 -7.94 1.32
CA LEU A 195 -1.73 -8.84 1.82
C LEU A 195 -3.01 -8.74 0.99
N ALA A 196 -3.46 -7.52 0.69
CA ALA A 196 -4.63 -7.30 -0.16
C ALA A 196 -4.41 -7.90 -1.56
N ALA A 197 -3.24 -7.69 -2.17
CA ALA A 197 -2.88 -8.26 -3.47
C ALA A 197 -2.89 -9.80 -3.44
N SER A 198 -2.41 -10.39 -2.34
CA SER A 198 -2.41 -11.85 -2.17
C SER A 198 -3.80 -12.47 -2.18
N SER A 199 -4.83 -11.72 -1.75
CA SER A 199 -6.22 -12.19 -1.78
C SER A 199 -6.80 -12.35 -3.20
N ASN A 200 -6.21 -11.70 -4.21
CA ASN A 200 -6.68 -11.79 -5.60
C ASN A 200 -6.18 -13.04 -6.33
N ASN A 201 -5.23 -13.78 -5.74
CA ASN A 201 -4.66 -14.96 -6.36
C ASN A 201 -5.64 -16.14 -6.30
N LYS A 202 -6.07 -16.62 -7.48
CA LYS A 202 -6.77 -17.89 -7.65
C LYS A 202 -5.73 -19.01 -7.63
N THR A 203 -5.62 -19.79 -6.56
CA THR A 203 -4.56 -20.81 -6.45
C THR A 203 -5.09 -22.19 -6.89
N GLY A 204 -4.19 -22.97 -7.53
CA GLY A 204 -4.47 -24.31 -8.06
C GLY A 204 -4.57 -25.41 -6.99
N SER A 205 -4.75 -26.67 -7.44
CA SER A 205 -5.18 -27.81 -6.63
C SER A 205 -4.31 -28.09 -5.38
N GLY A 206 -4.70 -27.53 -4.23
CA GLY A 206 -4.07 -27.76 -2.92
C GLY A 206 -4.93 -27.19 -1.78
N LYS A 207 -4.52 -27.40 -0.52
CA LYS A 207 -5.14 -26.74 0.64
C LYS A 207 -4.72 -25.26 0.66
N GLN A 208 -5.48 -24.44 -0.07
CA GLN A 208 -5.20 -23.03 -0.22
C GLN A 208 -5.71 -22.22 0.99
N THR A 209 -4.93 -21.22 1.40
CA THR A 209 -5.39 -20.18 2.33
C THR A 209 -6.53 -19.38 1.69
N PRO A 210 -7.73 -19.33 2.30
CA PRO A 210 -8.85 -18.57 1.75
C PRO A 210 -8.50 -17.08 1.58
N PRO A 211 -8.93 -16.41 0.50
CA PRO A 211 -8.72 -14.97 0.28
C PRO A 211 -9.16 -14.09 1.46
N ALA A 212 -10.23 -14.47 2.14
CA ALA A 212 -10.72 -13.79 3.34
C ALA A 212 -9.66 -13.65 4.45
N VAL A 213 -8.74 -14.62 4.59
CA VAL A 213 -7.65 -14.57 5.57
C VAL A 213 -6.68 -13.43 5.25
N PHE A 214 -6.32 -13.27 3.97
CA PHE A 214 -5.42 -12.20 3.54
C PHE A 214 -6.08 -10.82 3.64
N ILE A 215 -7.38 -10.74 3.34
CA ILE A 215 -8.18 -9.52 3.54
C ILE A 215 -8.18 -9.13 5.02
N GLU A 216 -8.45 -10.07 5.93
CA GLU A 216 -8.47 -9.75 7.37
C GLU A 216 -7.08 -9.38 7.89
N GLN A 217 -6.01 -10.03 7.40
CA GLN A 217 -4.64 -9.63 7.74
C GLN A 217 -4.31 -8.22 7.23
N SER A 218 -4.75 -7.87 6.02
CA SER A 218 -4.62 -6.50 5.49
C SER A 218 -5.33 -5.50 6.40
N ARG A 219 -6.54 -5.83 6.90
CA ARG A 219 -7.26 -4.99 7.87
C ARG A 219 -6.45 -4.70 9.12
N VAL A 220 -5.80 -5.72 9.67
CA VAL A 220 -4.96 -5.58 10.88
C VAL A 220 -3.83 -4.57 10.64
N GLU A 221 -3.19 -4.60 9.48
CA GLU A 221 -2.18 -3.60 9.12
C GLU A 221 -2.78 -2.20 8.95
N VAL A 222 -3.96 -2.08 8.31
CA VAL A 222 -4.67 -0.78 8.19
C VAL A 222 -5.06 -0.20 9.55
N VAL A 223 -5.45 -1.02 10.53
CA VAL A 223 -5.72 -0.57 11.90
C VAL A 223 -4.45 0.02 12.55
N LYS A 224 -3.28 -0.62 12.35
CA LYS A 224 -2.00 -0.06 12.83
C LYS A 224 -1.69 1.26 12.12
N MET A 225 -1.88 1.32 10.79
CA MET A 225 -1.71 2.56 10.04
C MET A 225 -2.62 3.68 10.56
N GLN A 226 -3.87 3.38 10.93
CA GLN A 226 -4.77 4.36 11.54
C GLN A 226 -4.23 4.90 12.87
N SER A 227 -3.65 4.06 13.72
CA SER A 227 -3.01 4.53 14.96
C SER A 227 -1.81 5.44 14.69
N LEU A 228 -0.99 5.11 13.69
CA LEU A 228 0.13 5.94 13.26
C LEU A 228 -0.36 7.25 12.64
N ALA A 229 -1.44 7.21 11.86
CA ALA A 229 -2.06 8.39 11.27
C ALA A 229 -2.56 9.37 12.33
N LYS A 230 -3.15 8.88 13.43
CA LYS A 230 -3.52 9.71 14.59
C LYS A 230 -2.30 10.36 15.24
N LYS A 231 -1.19 9.62 15.35
CA LYS A 231 0.09 10.14 15.86
C LYS A 231 0.65 11.24 14.95
N LEU A 232 0.69 11.00 13.64
CA LEU A 232 1.14 11.97 12.63
C LEU A 232 0.24 13.22 12.59
N ASN A 233 -1.08 13.08 12.73
CA ASN A 233 -2.01 14.21 12.83
C ASN A 233 -1.76 15.09 14.05
N ALA A 234 -1.23 14.53 15.16
CA ALA A 234 -0.83 15.33 16.31
C ALA A 234 0.48 16.09 16.08
N MET A 235 1.35 15.58 15.20
CA MET A 235 2.64 16.21 14.86
C MET A 235 2.52 17.28 13.76
N VAL A 236 1.59 17.10 12.82
CA VAL A 236 1.36 18.03 11.71
C VAL A 236 0.33 19.08 12.13
N LYS A 237 0.81 20.29 12.45
CA LYS A 237 -0.03 21.41 12.89
C LYS A 237 -1.01 21.87 11.83
#